data_AF-A0A815Q143-F1
#
_entry.id   AF-A0A815Q143-F1
#
_cell.length_a   1.000
_cell.length_b   1.000
_cell.length_c   1.000
_cell.angle_alpha   90.00
_cell.angle_beta   90.00
_cell.angle_gamma   90.00
#
_symmetry.space_group_name_H-M   'P 1'
#
loop_
_entity.id
_entity.type
_entity.pdbx_description
1 polymer ?
#
loop_
_entity_poly.entity_id
_entity_poly.type
_entity_poly.pdbx_seq_one_letter_code
_entity_poly.pdbx_strand_id
1 'polypeptide(L)'
;MLPRHGVSSQQCSSKYLIESDKLQYHTSDTVRITVRGSTNDDTFRGILLVAKTKTNQQIIGTWSVVGSDIKTLNCGGIDNTGITHNSSSDKLSIEALWHPPSAIIEDSIVIKATIVHSFDQIYVDCFSITLTAKPTDATITVKS
;
A
#
# COMPACT_ATOMS: atom_id res chain seq x y z
N MET A 1 9.90 1.02 -7.67
CA MET A 1 11.15 0.31 -7.34
C MET A 1 10.88 -1.17 -7.41
N LEU A 2 11.74 -1.94 -8.05
CA LEU A 2 11.75 -3.41 -7.98
C LEU A 2 12.94 -3.79 -7.09
N PRO A 3 12.80 -4.71 -6.12
CA PRO A 3 13.96 -5.22 -5.39
C PRO A 3 14.95 -5.84 -6.38
N ARG A 4 16.14 -5.24 -6.54
CA ARG A 4 17.19 -5.74 -7.44
C ARG A 4 18.12 -6.68 -6.69
N HIS A 5 17.68 -7.92 -6.49
CA HIS A 5 18.52 -9.02 -6.00
C HIS A 5 18.89 -10.03 -7.10
N GLY A 6 18.62 -9.71 -8.38
CA GLY A 6 18.96 -10.57 -9.52
C GLY A 6 18.05 -11.80 -9.68
N VAL A 7 16.93 -11.86 -8.94
CA VAL A 7 15.96 -12.96 -9.00
C VAL A 7 14.69 -12.49 -9.71
N SER A 8 14.12 -13.33 -10.56
CA SER A 8 12.81 -13.09 -11.17
C SER A 8 11.70 -13.15 -10.11
N SER A 9 10.69 -12.28 -10.25
CA SER A 9 9.50 -12.33 -9.39
C SER A 9 8.79 -13.68 -9.54
N GLN A 10 8.44 -14.34 -8.45
CA GLN A 10 7.69 -15.60 -8.51
C GLN A 10 6.19 -15.37 -8.76
N GLN A 11 5.50 -16.41 -9.25
CA GLN A 11 4.05 -16.42 -9.41
C GLN A 11 3.35 -16.13 -8.08
N CYS A 12 2.26 -15.37 -8.13
CA CYS A 12 1.55 -14.91 -6.96
C CYS A 12 1.09 -16.07 -6.07
N SER A 13 1.55 -16.04 -4.83
CA SER A 13 1.21 -17.02 -3.82
C SER A 13 0.06 -16.50 -2.96
N SER A 14 -0.91 -17.35 -2.63
CA SER A 14 -2.00 -17.03 -1.68
C SER A 14 -1.53 -16.91 -0.22
N LYS A 15 -0.21 -16.91 0.03
CA LYS A 15 0.40 -16.89 1.37
C LYS A 15 0.29 -15.57 2.09
N TYR A 16 0.00 -14.48 1.39
CA TYR A 16 -0.12 -13.15 1.99
C TYR A 16 -1.42 -12.47 1.60
N LEU A 17 -1.92 -11.64 2.50
CA LEU A 17 -3.14 -10.88 2.34
C LEU A 17 -2.86 -9.40 2.53
N ILE A 18 -3.54 -8.57 1.75
CA ILE A 18 -3.63 -7.13 1.96
C ILE A 18 -5.08 -6.77 2.21
N GLU A 19 -5.32 -6.03 3.28
CA GLU A 19 -6.65 -5.61 3.69
C GLU A 19 -6.65 -4.13 4.04
N SER A 20 -7.84 -3.54 3.96
CA SER A 20 -8.10 -2.15 4.34
C SER A 20 -9.28 -2.09 5.29
N ASP A 21 -9.23 -1.19 6.26
CA ASP A 21 -10.35 -0.93 7.16
C ASP A 21 -11.53 -0.25 6.44
N LYS A 22 -11.29 0.38 5.28
CA LYS A 22 -12.31 0.94 4.41
C LYS A 22 -11.98 0.77 2.93
N LEU A 23 -12.99 0.52 2.10
CA LEU A 23 -12.85 0.44 0.63
C LEU A 23 -13.18 1.76 -0.08
N GLN A 24 -13.75 2.71 0.66
CA GLN A 24 -14.04 4.05 0.15
C GLN A 24 -13.43 5.11 1.05
N TYR A 25 -12.91 6.19 0.46
CA TYR A 25 -12.21 7.25 1.20
C TYR A 25 -12.66 8.66 0.82
N HIS A 26 -12.61 9.57 1.78
CA HIS A 26 -12.61 11.02 1.59
C HIS A 26 -11.18 11.57 1.70
N THR A 27 -10.89 12.76 1.17
CA THR A 27 -9.54 13.36 1.22
C THR A 27 -9.00 13.60 2.64
N SER A 28 -9.91 13.69 3.62
CA SER A 28 -9.59 13.86 5.04
C SER A 28 -9.47 12.55 5.82
N ASP A 29 -9.67 11.40 5.17
CA ASP A 29 -9.61 10.12 5.85
C ASP A 29 -8.15 9.71 6.13
N THR A 30 -7.98 8.94 7.20
CA THR A 30 -6.83 8.04 7.34
C THR A 30 -7.31 6.62 7.14
N VAL A 31 -6.68 5.89 6.23
CA VAL A 31 -7.03 4.50 5.88
C VAL A 31 -6.00 3.56 6.48
N ARG A 32 -6.42 2.58 7.27
CA ARG A 32 -5.52 1.57 7.83
C ARG A 32 -5.40 0.41 6.85
N ILE A 33 -4.16 0.10 6.49
CA ILE A 33 -3.81 -1.02 5.63
C ILE A 33 -3.06 -2.06 6.46
N THR A 34 -3.52 -3.29 6.40
CA THR A 34 -2.89 -4.44 7.05
C THR A 34 -2.35 -5.37 5.99
N VAL A 35 -1.08 -5.77 6.14
CA VAL A 35 -0.47 -6.81 5.30
C VAL A 35 0.00 -7.93 6.20
N ARG A 36 -0.47 -9.16 5.97
CA ARG A 36 -0.17 -10.30 6.84
C ARG A 36 0.00 -11.61 6.09
N GLY A 37 0.62 -12.58 6.75
CA GLY A 37 0.55 -13.99 6.38
C GLY A 37 -0.87 -14.55 6.44
N SER A 38 -1.18 -15.49 5.55
CA SER A 38 -2.44 -16.25 5.55
C SER A 38 -2.46 -17.31 6.65
N THR A 39 -1.29 -17.78 7.08
CA THR A 39 -1.10 -18.71 8.20
C THR A 39 0.00 -18.19 9.12
N ASN A 40 0.14 -18.78 10.32
CA ASN A 40 1.17 -18.39 11.29
C ASN A 40 2.60 -18.66 10.82
N ASP A 41 2.78 -19.52 9.80
CA ASP A 41 4.08 -19.86 9.22
C ASP A 41 4.42 -18.97 8.02
N ASP A 42 3.46 -18.23 7.47
CA ASP A 42 3.65 -17.35 6.32
C ASP A 42 4.17 -15.97 6.77
N THR A 43 5.41 -15.95 7.26
CA THR A 43 6.09 -14.71 7.61
C THR A 43 6.69 -14.02 6.38
N PHE A 44 7.10 -12.75 6.53
CA PHE A 44 7.86 -12.02 5.53
C PHE A 44 8.90 -11.10 6.20
N ARG A 45 9.99 -10.83 5.48
CA ARG A 45 11.10 -10.00 5.99
C ARG A 45 11.08 -8.60 5.40
N GLY A 46 10.77 -8.50 4.12
CA GLY A 46 10.71 -7.25 3.38
C GLY A 46 9.31 -6.96 2.84
N ILE A 47 9.00 -5.68 2.74
CA ILE A 47 7.79 -5.17 2.11
C ILE A 47 8.13 -3.90 1.33
N LEU A 48 7.44 -3.67 0.22
CA LEU A 48 7.26 -2.36 -0.39
C LEU A 48 5.76 -2.14 -0.59
N LEU A 49 5.18 -1.17 0.12
CA LEU A 49 3.78 -0.78 -0.04
C LEU A 49 3.73 0.60 -0.70
N VAL A 50 2.94 0.73 -1.76
CA VAL A 50 2.73 1.99 -2.48
C VAL A 50 1.28 2.10 -2.91
N ALA A 51 0.74 3.32 -2.86
CA ALA A 51 -0.55 3.65 -3.44
C ALA A 51 -0.33 4.28 -4.82
N LYS A 52 -1.10 3.83 -5.81
CA LYS A 52 -1.03 4.32 -7.18
C LYS A 52 -2.41 4.61 -7.75
N THR A 53 -2.50 5.63 -8.58
CA THR A 53 -3.66 5.83 -9.47
C THR A 53 -3.88 4.59 -10.33
N LYS A 54 -5.14 4.21 -10.56
CA LYS A 54 -5.45 3.00 -11.31
C LYS A 54 -5.10 3.17 -12.79
N THR A 55 -5.34 4.36 -13.35
CA THR A 55 -5.19 4.63 -14.79
C THR A 55 -3.74 4.72 -15.24
N ASN A 56 -2.90 5.55 -14.59
CA ASN A 56 -1.53 5.82 -15.04
C ASN A 56 -0.43 5.32 -14.08
N GLN A 57 -0.79 4.58 -13.01
CA GLN A 57 0.16 4.02 -12.04
C GLN A 57 1.06 5.07 -11.34
N GLN A 58 0.64 6.33 -11.32
CA GLN A 58 1.28 7.43 -10.60
C GLN A 58 1.15 7.23 -9.10
N ILE A 59 2.25 7.44 -8.38
CA ILE A 59 2.27 7.37 -6.91
C ILE A 59 1.40 8.49 -6.32
N ILE A 60 0.57 8.16 -5.33
CA ILE A 60 -0.43 9.08 -4.79
C ILE A 60 -0.64 8.91 -3.27
N GLY A 61 -0.87 10.03 -2.59
CA GLY A 61 -1.04 10.07 -1.14
C GLY A 61 0.26 9.87 -0.39
N THR A 62 0.16 9.89 0.94
CA THR A 62 1.31 9.71 1.84
C THR A 62 1.01 8.65 2.89
N TRP A 63 2.04 8.24 3.62
CA TRP A 63 1.96 7.18 4.61
C TRP A 63 2.51 7.63 5.96
N SER A 64 1.95 7.07 7.01
CA SER A 64 2.56 7.04 8.35
C SER A 64 2.62 5.60 8.87
N VAL A 65 3.56 5.36 9.78
CA VAL A 65 3.87 4.03 10.30
C VAL A 65 3.10 3.72 11.57
N VAL A 66 2.78 2.44 11.77
CA VAL A 66 2.33 1.89 13.05
C VAL A 66 3.38 0.89 13.52
N GLY A 67 3.82 1.02 14.78
CA GLY A 67 4.88 0.17 15.34
C GLY A 67 6.28 0.52 14.83
N SER A 68 7.21 -0.45 14.91
CA SER A 68 8.65 -0.24 14.64
C SER A 68 9.23 -1.13 13.53
N ASP A 69 8.42 -2.05 13.00
CA ASP A 69 8.83 -3.02 11.97
C ASP A 69 8.96 -2.42 10.57
N ILE A 70 8.35 -1.25 10.36
CA ILE A 70 8.28 -0.56 9.08
C ILE A 70 8.71 0.90 9.22
N LYS A 71 9.11 1.48 8.10
CA LYS A 71 9.44 2.90 7.96
C LYS A 71 8.89 3.44 6.64
N THR A 72 8.77 4.75 6.55
CA THR A 72 8.44 5.41 5.29
C THR A 72 9.64 5.42 4.34
N LEU A 73 9.33 5.54 3.05
CA LEU A 73 10.30 5.56 1.95
C LEU A 73 9.95 6.71 1.00
N ASN A 74 10.98 7.44 0.56
CA ASN A 74 10.85 8.36 -0.56
C ASN A 74 10.75 7.55 -1.86
N CYS A 75 9.63 7.66 -2.57
CA CYS A 75 9.46 7.07 -3.89
C CYS A 75 9.23 8.16 -4.93
N GLY A 76 10.07 8.19 -5.96
CA GLY A 76 9.92 9.18 -7.04
C GLY A 76 10.22 10.61 -6.63
N GLY A 77 11.07 10.82 -5.61
CA GLY A 77 11.48 12.14 -5.14
C GLY A 77 10.55 12.74 -4.09
N ILE A 78 9.48 12.05 -3.69
CA ILE A 78 8.50 12.55 -2.72
C ILE A 78 8.56 11.70 -1.44
N ASP A 79 8.77 12.36 -0.30
CA ASP A 79 8.85 11.71 1.00
C ASP A 79 7.52 11.06 1.40
N ASN A 80 7.62 9.99 2.20
CA ASN A 80 6.47 9.30 2.78
C ASN A 80 5.45 8.76 1.76
N THR A 81 5.86 8.50 0.52
CA THR A 81 4.97 7.98 -0.52
C THR A 81 5.03 6.46 -0.70
N GLY A 82 5.91 5.79 0.06
CA GLY A 82 5.90 4.35 0.22
C GLY A 82 6.24 3.93 1.65
N ILE A 83 6.02 2.65 1.94
CA ILE A 83 6.45 1.97 3.16
C ILE A 83 7.45 0.87 2.80
N THR A 84 8.48 0.72 3.62
CA THR A 84 9.43 -0.40 3.57
C THR A 84 9.65 -0.99 4.95
N HIS A 85 10.22 -2.19 5.01
CA HIS A 85 10.70 -2.79 6.24
C HIS A 85 11.79 -1.93 6.92
N ASN A 86 11.85 -1.98 8.25
CA ASN A 86 12.89 -1.34 9.05
C ASN A 86 14.03 -2.30 9.46
N SER A 87 13.75 -3.60 9.49
CA SER A 87 14.69 -4.69 9.80
C SER A 87 14.39 -5.92 8.95
N SER A 88 15.34 -6.86 8.85
CA SER A 88 15.15 -8.14 8.17
C SER A 88 14.57 -9.24 9.08
N SER A 89 14.03 -8.89 10.26
CA SER A 89 13.36 -9.86 11.13
C SER A 89 12.07 -10.35 10.48
N ASP A 90 11.69 -11.58 10.81
CA ASP A 90 10.43 -12.17 10.35
C ASP A 90 9.24 -11.40 10.95
N LYS A 91 8.26 -11.11 10.10
CA LYS A 91 7.02 -10.42 10.44
C LYS A 91 5.86 -11.28 10.01
N LEU A 92 4.89 -11.47 10.90
CA LEU A 92 3.64 -12.13 10.55
C LEU A 92 2.62 -11.12 9.99
N SER A 93 2.64 -9.89 10.49
CA SER A 93 1.72 -8.82 10.12
C SER A 93 2.40 -7.46 10.28
N ILE A 94 2.02 -6.50 9.45
CA ILE A 94 2.30 -5.07 9.61
C ILE A 94 1.02 -4.27 9.44
N GLU A 95 0.99 -3.08 10.04
CA GLU A 95 -0.04 -2.07 9.81
C GLU A 95 0.60 -0.76 9.35
N ALA A 96 0.00 -0.13 8.35
CA ALA A 96 0.38 1.19 7.88
C ALA A 96 -0.86 2.07 7.70
N LEU A 97 -0.69 3.37 7.83
CA LEU A 97 -1.76 4.34 7.64
C LEU A 97 -1.52 5.10 6.34
N TRP A 98 -2.47 5.03 5.42
CA TRP A 98 -2.48 5.80 4.19
C TRP A 98 -3.32 7.07 4.34
N HIS A 99 -2.77 8.18 3.86
CA HIS A 99 -3.41 9.49 3.83
C HIS A 99 -3.64 9.88 2.36
N PRO A 100 -4.90 10.03 1.93
CA PRO A 100 -5.24 10.53 0.61
C PRO A 100 -4.64 11.91 0.34
N PRO A 101 -4.42 12.26 -0.94
CA PRO A 101 -4.10 13.64 -1.30
C PRO A 101 -5.25 14.60 -0.96
N SER A 102 -4.94 15.90 -0.87
CA SER A 102 -5.93 16.94 -0.55
C SER A 102 -7.03 17.12 -1.61
N ALA A 103 -6.82 16.62 -2.83
CA ALA A 103 -7.78 16.62 -3.91
C ALA A 103 -7.91 15.22 -4.52
N ILE A 104 -9.12 14.84 -4.90
CA ILE A 104 -9.36 13.59 -5.64
C ILE A 104 -8.86 13.79 -7.07
N ILE A 105 -7.81 13.06 -7.43
CA ILE A 105 -7.18 13.11 -8.76
C ILE A 105 -7.76 11.99 -9.66
N GLU A 106 -8.18 10.87 -9.05
CA GLU A 106 -8.85 9.76 -9.72
C GLU A 106 -9.80 9.06 -8.75
N ASP A 107 -10.95 8.59 -9.24
CA ASP A 107 -11.95 7.90 -8.44
C ASP A 107 -11.44 6.57 -7.88
N SER A 108 -10.49 5.92 -8.53
CA SER A 108 -9.95 4.62 -8.12
C SER A 108 -8.44 4.68 -7.96
N ILE A 109 -7.96 4.21 -6.81
CA ILE A 109 -6.54 4.02 -6.54
C ILE A 109 -6.29 2.58 -6.11
N VAL A 110 -5.13 2.06 -6.45
CA VAL A 110 -4.69 0.70 -6.14
C VAL A 110 -3.54 0.79 -5.15
N ILE A 111 -3.72 0.17 -3.98
CA ILE A 111 -2.64 -0.05 -3.04
C ILE A 111 -2.00 -1.38 -3.39
N LYS A 112 -0.68 -1.38 -3.58
CA LYS A 112 0.10 -2.54 -3.99
C LYS A 112 1.17 -2.86 -2.97
N ALA A 113 1.28 -4.13 -2.61
CA ALA A 113 2.39 -4.66 -1.81
C ALA A 113 3.28 -5.57 -2.66
N THR A 114 4.60 -5.38 -2.53
CA THR A 114 5.63 -6.34 -2.92
C THR A 114 6.21 -6.95 -1.66
N ILE A 115 6.28 -8.27 -1.58
CA ILE A 115 6.67 -9.00 -0.37
C ILE A 115 7.96 -9.78 -0.63
N VAL A 116 8.87 -9.74 0.34
CA VAL A 116 10.12 -10.51 0.33
C VAL A 116 10.07 -11.48 1.50
N HIS A 117 10.01 -12.77 1.20
CA HIS A 117 10.07 -13.83 2.20
C HIS A 117 11.53 -14.12 2.60
N SER A 118 12.38 -14.38 1.60
CA SER A 118 13.84 -14.55 1.72
C SER A 118 14.56 -13.74 0.64
N PHE A 119 15.89 -13.70 0.66
CA PHE A 119 16.72 -12.97 -0.31
C PHE A 119 16.37 -13.28 -1.77
N ASP A 120 15.95 -14.52 -2.00
CA ASP A 120 15.70 -15.20 -3.25
C ASP A 120 14.21 -15.51 -3.50
N GLN A 121 13.32 -15.13 -2.57
CA GLN A 121 11.88 -15.34 -2.68
C GLN A 121 11.13 -14.01 -2.56
N ILE A 122 10.76 -13.44 -3.71
CA ILE A 122 10.19 -12.12 -3.89
C ILE A 122 8.89 -12.20 -4.73
N TYR A 123 7.82 -11.68 -4.16
CA TYR A 123 6.49 -11.60 -4.77
C TYR A 123 6.16 -10.16 -5.13
N VAL A 124 6.13 -9.84 -6.42
CA VAL A 124 5.91 -8.48 -6.95
C VAL A 124 4.49 -8.38 -7.52
N ASP A 125 3.82 -7.24 -7.29
CA ASP A 125 2.49 -6.92 -7.85
C ASP A 125 1.36 -7.93 -7.53
N CYS A 126 1.61 -8.87 -6.63
CA CYS A 126 0.68 -9.96 -6.32
C CYS A 126 -0.44 -9.59 -5.35
N PHE A 127 -0.22 -8.57 -4.54
CA PHE A 127 -1.11 -8.22 -3.45
C PHE A 127 -1.58 -6.80 -3.68
N SER A 128 -2.87 -6.64 -3.97
CA SER A 128 -3.45 -5.31 -4.12
C SER A 128 -4.87 -5.23 -3.62
N ILE A 129 -5.25 -4.02 -3.22
CA ILE A 129 -6.62 -3.64 -2.92
C ILE A 129 -6.94 -2.34 -3.64
N THR A 130 -8.17 -2.21 -4.12
CA THR A 130 -8.65 -0.97 -4.75
C THR A 130 -9.46 -0.18 -3.74
N LEU A 131 -9.13 1.10 -3.60
CA LEU A 131 -9.94 2.06 -2.85
C LEU A 131 -10.61 3.02 -3.82
N THR A 132 -11.86 3.36 -3.54
CA THR A 132 -12.66 4.28 -4.37
C THR A 132 -12.92 5.59 -3.62
N ALA A 133 -12.75 6.73 -4.27
CA ALA A 133 -13.12 8.01 -3.70
C ALA A 133 -14.64 8.04 -3.43
N LYS A 134 -15.04 8.56 -2.27
CA LYS A 134 -16.45 8.85 -2.03
C LYS A 134 -16.90 9.95 -3.00
N PRO A 135 -18.11 9.85 -3.59
CA PRO A 135 -18.68 10.95 -4.35
C PRO A 135 -18.64 12.21 -3.49
N THR A 136 -18.06 13.28 -4.03
CA THR A 136 -18.22 14.60 -3.39
C THR A 136 -19.69 14.96 -3.56
N ASP A 137 -20.41 15.25 -2.47
CA ASP A 137 -21.77 15.77 -2.58
C ASP A 137 -21.72 16.97 -3.52
N ALA A 138 -22.37 16.85 -4.67
CA ALA A 138 -22.54 17.97 -5.57
C ALA A 138 -23.37 19.00 -4.81
N THR A 139 -22.74 20.06 -4.32
CA THR A 139 -23.47 21.22 -3.82
C THR A 139 -24.32 21.74 -4.96
N ILE A 140 -25.61 21.39 -4.97
CA ILE A 140 -26.60 22.02 -5.82
C ILE A 140 -26.68 23.46 -5.34
N THR A 141 -25.97 24.36 -5.99
CA THR A 141 -26.21 25.79 -5.85
C THR A 141 -27.58 26.07 -6.48
N VAL A 142 -28.64 25.98 -5.68
CA VAL A 142 -29.93 26.55 -6.04
C VAL A 142 -29.72 28.05 -6.08
N LYS A 143 -29.60 28.61 -7.29
CA LYS A 143 -29.72 30.06 -7.49
C LYS A 143 -31.16 30.43 -7.17
N SER A 144 -31.36 31.11 -6.05
CA SER A 144 -32.56 31.87 -5.71
C SER A 144 -32.73 33.07 -6.62
#